data_AF-A0A7X0HDH1-F1
#
_entry.id   AF-A0A7X0HDH1-F1
#
_cell.length_a   1.000
_cell.length_b   1.000
_cell.length_c   1.000
_cell.angle_alpha   90.00
_cell.angle_beta   90.00
_cell.angle_gamma   90.00
#
_symmetry.space_group_name_H-M   'P 1'
#
loop_
_entity.id
_entity.type
_entity.pdbx_description
1 polymer ?
#
loop_
_entity_poly.entity_id
_entity_poly.type
_entity_poly.pdbx_seq_one_letter_code
_entity_poly.pdbx_strand_id
1 'polypeptide(L)' 'MHSRKSPGSTPAPPEITYTNCRRCGTEIAGLDGRYACGVCGWTNHYSEGYRPLPTARDDPDWTGPHCR' A
#
# COMPACT_ATOMS: atom_id res chain seq x y z
N MET A 1 12.10 -10.02 -27.49
CA MET A 1 13.13 -10.32 -26.48
C MET A 1 12.47 -10.05 -25.13
N HIS A 2 11.91 -11.08 -24.49
CA HIS A 2 11.15 -10.90 -23.25
C HIS A 2 12.14 -10.89 -22.08
N SER A 3 12.38 -9.70 -21.53
CA SER A 3 13.25 -9.51 -20.37
C SER A 3 12.65 -10.24 -19.17
N ARG A 4 13.35 -11.23 -18.61
CA ARG A 4 12.90 -11.95 -17.42
C ARG A 4 13.09 -11.03 -16.21
N LYS A 5 11.99 -10.63 -15.56
CA LYS A 5 12.01 -9.96 -14.25
C LYS A 5 12.78 -10.82 -13.25
N SER A 6 13.74 -10.21 -12.55
CA SER A 6 14.34 -10.79 -11.35
C SER A 6 13.24 -11.09 -10.31
N PRO A 7 13.37 -12.17 -9.52
CA PRO A 7 12.45 -12.44 -8.43
C PRO A 7 12.76 -11.46 -7.30
N GLY A 8 12.23 -10.24 -7.38
CA GLY A 8 12.08 -9.39 -6.20
C GLY A 8 11.27 -10.16 -5.17
N SER A 9 11.74 -10.16 -3.92
CA SER A 9 11.17 -10.94 -2.82
C SER A 9 9.64 -10.77 -2.79
N THR A 10 8.88 -11.85 -2.98
CA THR A 10 7.41 -11.78 -2.92
C THR A 10 7.03 -11.30 -1.52
N PRO A 11 6.40 -10.13 -1.36
CA PRO A 11 5.98 -9.67 -0.06
C PRO A 11 4.96 -10.66 0.53
N ALA A 12 5.06 -10.93 1.84
CA ALA A 12 4.03 -11.68 2.56
C ALA A 12 2.64 -11.09 2.27
N PRO A 13 1.58 -11.93 2.17
CA PRO A 13 0.23 -11.44 1.89
C PRO A 13 -0.17 -10.34 2.88
N PRO A 14 -0.96 -9.34 2.44
CA PRO A 14 -1.42 -8.28 3.32
C PRO A 14 -2.44 -8.82 4.33
N GLU A 15 -2.51 -8.17 5.50
CA GLU A 15 -3.49 -8.49 6.54
C GLU A 15 -4.74 -7.62 6.39
N ILE A 16 -5.93 -8.23 6.53
CA ILE A 16 -7.19 -7.48 6.61
C ILE A 16 -7.38 -7.03 8.06
N THR A 17 -7.52 -5.72 8.25
CA THR A 17 -7.76 -5.10 9.56
C THR A 17 -9.02 -4.25 9.52
N TYR A 18 -9.61 -3.98 10.69
CA TYR A 18 -10.88 -3.26 10.81
C TYR A 18 -10.74 -2.04 11.72
N THR A 19 -11.47 -0.96 11.43
CA THR A 19 -11.54 0.24 12.27
C THR A 19 -12.85 1.00 12.00
N ASN A 20 -13.11 2.04 12.79
CA ASN A 20 -14.21 2.98 12.51
C ASN A 20 -13.70 4.18 11.71
N CYS A 21 -14.46 4.60 10.70
CA CYS A 21 -14.15 5.77 9.89
C CYS A 21 -14.08 7.02 10.78
N ARG A 22 -12.94 7.72 10.75
CA ARG A 22 -12.72 8.95 11.53
C ARG A 22 -13.62 10.13 11.12
N ARG A 23 -14.32 10.03 9.99
CA ARG A 23 -15.23 11.06 9.49
C ARG A 23 -16.71 10.75 9.76
N CYS A 24 -17.19 9.55 9.43
CA CYS A 24 -18.62 9.21 9.51
C CYS A 24 -18.94 8.05 10.49
N GLY A 25 -17.94 7.48 11.16
CA GLY A 25 -18.12 6.43 12.17
C GLY A 25 -18.41 5.03 11.63
N THR A 26 -18.64 4.86 10.32
CA THR A 26 -18.85 3.54 9.70
C THR A 26 -17.68 2.61 9.92
N GLU A 27 -17.93 1.35 10.29
CA GLU A 27 -16.90 0.31 10.34
C GLU A 27 -16.37 0.02 8.92
N ILE A 28 -15.06 -0.02 8.78
CA ILE A 28 -14.38 -0.20 7.51
C ILE A 28 -13.26 -1.25 7.65
N ALA A 29 -13.14 -2.08 6.63
CA ALA A 29 -11.98 -2.96 6.44
C ALA A 29 -10.87 -2.21 5.69
N GLY A 30 -9.63 -2.59 5.94
CA GLY A 30 -8.44 -2.05 5.30
C GLY A 30 -7.29 -3.06 5.26
N LEU A 31 -6.21 -2.71 4.58
CA LEU A 31 -5.03 -3.56 4.44
C LEU A 31 -3.86 -2.98 5.23
N ASP A 32 -3.27 -3.77 6.11
CA ASP A 32 -2.09 -3.39 6.90
C ASP A 32 -2.23 -2.00 7.61
N GLY A 33 -3.41 -1.69 8.13
CA GLY A 33 -3.72 -0.40 8.78
C GLY A 33 -4.00 0.76 7.81
N ARG A 34 -4.22 0.50 6.53
CA ARG A 34 -4.56 1.49 5.50
C ARG A 34 -6.03 1.38 5.14
N TYR A 35 -6.76 2.49 5.26
CA TYR A 35 -8.21 2.50 5.24
C TYR A 35 -8.76 3.51 4.25
N ALA A 36 -9.76 3.08 3.47
CA ALA A 36 -10.56 3.93 2.60
C ALA A 36 -12.04 3.66 2.86
N CYS A 37 -12.79 4.72 3.21
CA CYS A 37 -14.20 4.62 3.50
C CYS A 37 -15.02 4.74 2.21
N GLY A 38 -15.65 3.63 1.81
CA GLY A 38 -16.55 3.60 0.65
C GLY A 38 -17.85 4.42 0.83
N VAL A 39 -18.17 4.88 2.04
CA VAL A 39 -19.39 5.65 2.32
C VAL A 39 -19.19 7.15 2.17
N CYS A 40 -18.14 7.72 2.78
CA CYS A 40 -17.91 9.17 2.81
C CYS A 40 -16.63 9.65 2.11
N GLY A 41 -15.90 8.73 1.46
CA GLY A 41 -14.70 9.03 0.68
C GLY A 41 -13.46 9.38 1.51
N TRP A 42 -13.51 9.24 2.83
CA TRP A 42 -12.36 9.49 3.69
C TRP A 42 -11.28 8.42 3.50
N THR A 43 -10.01 8.81 3.55
CA THR A 43 -8.84 7.91 3.54
C THR A 43 -7.86 8.37 4.61
N ASN A 44 -7.17 7.45 5.28
CA ASN A 44 -6.06 7.83 6.17
C ASN A 44 -4.82 8.23 5.38
N HIS A 45 -3.88 8.92 6.04
CA HIS A 45 -2.59 9.20 5.43
C HIS A 45 -1.83 7.89 5.22
N TYR A 46 -1.13 7.76 4.10
CA TYR A 46 -0.43 6.52 3.77
C TYR A 46 0.65 6.15 4.80
N SER A 47 1.20 7.09 5.56
CA SER A 47 2.21 6.75 6.57
C SER A 47 1.63 6.06 7.81
N GLU A 48 0.30 5.99 7.95
CA GLU A 48 -0.36 5.45 9.14
C GLU A 48 -0.48 3.91 9.12
N GLY A 49 -0.29 3.26 7.97
CA GLY A 49 -0.21 1.79 7.90
C GLY A 49 1.07 1.26 8.54
N TYR A 50 0.98 0.14 9.25
CA TYR A 50 2.14 -0.41 9.99
C TYR A 50 3.13 -1.15 9.09
N ARG A 51 2.70 -1.59 7.91
CA ARG A 51 3.61 -2.20 6.95
C ARG A 51 4.40 -1.11 6.20
N PRO A 52 5.74 -1.22 6.15
CA PRO A 52 6.56 -0.31 5.35
C PRO A 52 6.11 -0.29 3.90
N LEU A 53 6.14 0.89 3.29
CA LEU A 53 5.88 1.01 1.86
C LEU A 53 7.04 0.43 1.03
N PRO A 54 6.75 -0.12 -0.16
CA PRO A 54 7.79 -0.45 -1.13
C PRO A 54 8.64 0.78 -1.44
N THR A 55 9.94 0.57 -1.58
CA THR A 55 10.86 1.59 -2.06
C THR A 55 10.78 1.72 -3.58
N ALA A 56 11.36 2.78 -4.15
CA ALA A 56 11.48 2.91 -5.60
C ALA A 56 12.24 1.73 -6.23
N ARG A 57 13.19 1.11 -5.52
CA ARG A 57 13.93 -0.06 -6.03
C ARG A 57 13.08 -1.32 -6.09
N ASP A 58 11.99 -1.37 -5.35
CA ASP A 58 11.05 -2.49 -5.35
C ASP A 58 10.05 -2.39 -6.50
N ASP A 59 10.01 -1.26 -7.22
CA ASP A 59 9.18 -1.11 -8.40
C ASP A 59 9.69 -1.99 -9.54
N PRO A 60 8.86 -2.89 -10.10
CA PRO A 60 9.30 -3.73 -11.20
C PRO A 60 9.64 -2.99 -12.50
N ASP A 61 9.28 -1.72 -12.63
CA ASP A 61 9.68 -0.85 -13.75
C ASP A 61 10.84 0.10 -13.42
N TRP A 62 11.45 -0.04 -12.24
CA TRP A 62 12.58 0.79 -11.81
C TRP A 62 13.78 0.67 -12.77
N THR A 63 14.22 1.80 -13.34
CA THR A 63 15.35 1.85 -14.30
C THR A 63 16.63 2.46 -13.72
N GLY A 64 16.72 2.60 -12.40
CA GLY A 64 17.87 3.17 -11.71
C GLY A 64 17.68 4.64 -11.32
N PRO A 65 18.62 5.22 -10.53
CA PRO A 65 18.49 6.58 -10.03
C PRO A 65 18.46 7.58 -11.18
N HIS A 66 17.29 8.19 -11.41
CA HIS A 66 17.15 9.36 -12.25
C HIS A 66 17.58 10.60 -11.47
N CYS A 67 18.89 10.75 -11.23
CA CYS A 67 19.45 12.07 -10.97
C CYS A 67 19.57 12.78 -12.33
N ARG A 68 18.76 13.81 -12.54
CA ARG A 68 19.00 14.78 -13.61
C ARG A 68 19.62 16.03 -12.99
#